data_AF-A0A3D4BUN5-F1
#
_entry.id   AF-A0A3D4BUN5-F1
#
_cell.length_a   1.000
_cell.length_b   1.000
_cell.length_c   1.000
_cell.angle_alpha   90.00
_cell.angle_beta   90.00
_cell.angle_gamma   90.00
#
_symmetry.space_group_name_H-M   'P 1'
#
loop_
_entity.id
_entity.type
_entity.pdbx_description
1 polymer ?
#
loop_
_entity_poly.entity_id
_entity_poly.type
_entity_poly.pdbx_seq_one_letter_code
_entity_poly.pdbx_strand_id
1 'polypeptide(L)'
;DDGFADLLCGNDFSIPDNYYLGNGTETFRQLKIQDSVVNMSTRTTMSITTADINNDLHTDMYFAGGSNLYLDQKYRTDTGPELCNEIKDLKERERCLERMKIHEMLKWAKLKGDVFDCPPEYFEECLVHDLYTQYGRGSAQRKKELRNYIKEGWDIFSFFSSIEMDKDSIAYSKGSWAEEIPQKQGENILHIGSETGHFTEAAKPMGVYQAGWTWNCKFADLDNDEWQDLYAVNSSFQDFKRDDKFLFHNLQGQKFENLTEEANLGSFLAMGAYTYLDIDNDGDLDI
;
A
#
# COMPACT_ATOMS: atom_id res chain seq x y z
N ASP A 1 9.14 2.50 29.28
CA ASP A 1 8.51 1.22 29.58
C ASP A 1 7.87 1.29 30.95
N ASP A 2 6.54 1.34 31.00
CA ASP A 2 5.74 1.30 32.24
C ASP A 2 5.24 -0.11 32.59
N GLY A 3 5.64 -1.12 31.79
CA GLY A 3 5.29 -2.52 31.96
C GLY A 3 3.86 -2.88 31.53
N PHE A 4 3.12 -1.97 30.90
CA PHE A 4 1.75 -2.23 30.43
C PHE A 4 1.69 -2.41 28.92
N ALA A 5 0.70 -3.20 28.46
CA ALA A 5 0.48 -3.39 27.04
C ALA A 5 -0.21 -2.17 26.43
N ASP A 6 0.41 -1.64 25.37
CA ASP A 6 -0.12 -0.56 24.56
C ASP A 6 -0.78 -1.12 23.28
N LEU A 7 -1.60 -0.30 22.62
CA LEU A 7 -2.28 -0.67 21.39
C LEU A 7 -2.01 0.36 20.30
N LEU A 8 -1.63 -0.13 19.13
CA LEU A 8 -1.43 0.64 17.91
C LEU A 8 -2.35 0.12 16.81
N CYS A 9 -3.17 1.03 16.26
CA CYS A 9 -4.13 0.72 15.22
C CYS A 9 -3.84 1.55 13.97
N GLY A 10 -3.38 0.88 12.92
CA GLY A 10 -3.26 1.44 11.57
C GLY A 10 -4.63 1.56 10.90
N ASN A 11 -4.87 2.66 10.20
CA ASN A 11 -6.06 2.92 9.41
C ASN A 11 -5.70 3.29 7.97
N ASP A 12 -6.68 3.09 7.08
CA ASP A 12 -6.56 3.45 5.68
C ASP A 12 -7.39 4.71 5.34
N PHE A 13 -6.91 5.45 4.35
CA PHE A 13 -7.50 6.65 3.74
C PHE A 13 -7.60 7.93 4.57
N SER A 14 -8.71 8.14 5.29
CA SER A 14 -9.06 9.45 5.88
C SER A 14 -9.08 9.45 7.39
N ILE A 15 -9.04 8.25 7.99
CA ILE A 15 -9.07 8.07 9.43
C ILE A 15 -7.61 7.99 9.90
N PRO A 16 -7.18 8.85 10.84
CA PRO A 16 -5.84 8.77 11.41
C PRO A 16 -5.54 7.45 12.11
N ASP A 17 -4.27 7.05 12.11
CA ASP A 17 -3.79 5.98 12.97
C ASP A 17 -3.99 6.36 14.44
N ASN A 18 -4.31 5.36 15.27
CA ASN A 18 -4.59 5.58 16.69
C ASN A 18 -3.57 4.85 17.54
N TYR A 19 -3.12 5.52 18.59
CA TYR A 19 -2.14 5.02 19.55
C TYR A 19 -2.77 5.08 20.92
N TYR A 20 -2.63 4.04 21.71
CA TYR A 20 -3.30 3.89 22.99
C TYR A 20 -2.31 3.41 24.04
N LEU A 21 -2.16 4.18 25.11
CA LEU A 21 -1.39 3.77 26.28
C LEU A 21 -2.25 2.94 27.23
N GLY A 22 -1.77 1.77 27.58
CA GLY A 22 -2.33 0.94 28.64
C GLY A 22 -2.02 1.54 30.02
N ASN A 23 -2.80 1.15 31.02
CA ASN A 23 -2.55 1.54 32.42
C ASN A 23 -2.63 0.36 33.39
N GLY A 24 -2.57 -0.86 32.88
CA GLY A 24 -2.63 -2.10 33.66
C GLY A 24 -4.01 -2.52 34.14
N THR A 25 -5.08 -1.76 33.87
CA THR A 25 -6.45 -2.06 34.32
C THR A 25 -7.41 -2.42 33.18
N GLU A 26 -6.88 -2.98 32.07
CA GLU A 26 -7.65 -3.27 30.84
C GLU A 26 -8.27 -2.02 30.18
N THR A 27 -7.80 -0.83 30.54
CA THR A 27 -8.25 0.44 29.94
C THR A 27 -7.12 1.14 29.20
N PHE A 28 -7.50 1.93 28.21
CA PHE A 28 -6.58 2.57 27.27
C PHE A 28 -6.82 4.08 27.21
N ARG A 29 -5.74 4.87 27.23
CA ARG A 29 -5.76 6.31 26.94
C ARG A 29 -5.22 6.54 25.54
N GLN A 30 -6.03 7.13 24.67
CA GLN A 30 -5.56 7.51 23.35
C GLN A 30 -4.52 8.64 23.44
N LEU A 31 -3.44 8.51 22.68
CA LEU A 31 -2.48 9.58 22.45
C LEU A 31 -2.97 10.55 21.39
N LYS A 32 -2.66 11.82 21.60
CA LYS A 32 -2.94 12.95 20.71
C LYS A 32 -1.64 13.66 20.36
N ILE A 33 -1.68 14.54 19.36
CA ILE A 33 -0.47 15.24 18.91
C ILE A 33 0.18 16.09 20.01
N GLN A 34 -0.60 16.55 21.00
CA GLN A 34 -0.11 17.30 22.15
C GLN A 34 0.74 16.45 23.10
N ASP A 35 0.56 15.12 23.12
CA ASP A 35 1.39 14.22 23.94
C ASP A 35 2.85 14.16 23.44
N SER A 36 3.10 14.58 22.19
CA SER A 36 4.45 14.67 21.59
C SER A 36 5.23 13.35 21.56
N VAL A 37 4.57 12.20 21.72
CA VAL A 37 5.19 10.86 21.70
C VAL A 37 5.52 10.45 20.26
N VAL A 38 4.53 10.55 19.36
CA VAL A 38 4.65 10.29 17.93
C VAL A 38 4.22 11.56 17.19
N ASN A 39 4.95 11.96 16.16
CA ASN A 39 4.69 13.22 15.46
C ASN A 39 3.95 13.07 14.12
N MET A 40 3.89 11.85 13.57
CA MET A 40 3.33 11.58 12.26
C MET A 40 3.03 10.09 12.06
N SER A 41 2.13 9.75 11.16
CA SER A 41 1.91 8.38 10.69
C SER A 41 1.62 8.35 9.19
N THR A 42 1.45 7.18 8.57
CA THR A 42 1.06 7.14 7.15
C THR A 42 -0.43 7.36 7.00
N ARG A 43 -0.85 7.89 5.86
CA ARG A 43 -2.28 8.10 5.57
C ARG A 43 -3.05 6.81 5.26
N THR A 44 -2.32 5.78 4.88
CA THR A 44 -2.87 4.55 4.29
C THR A 44 -2.12 3.38 4.88
N THR A 45 -2.14 3.26 6.21
CA THR A 45 -1.35 2.26 6.93
C THR A 45 -1.94 0.88 6.65
N MET A 46 -1.17 0.04 5.96
CA MET A 46 -1.55 -1.32 5.59
C MET A 46 -0.83 -2.38 6.42
N SER A 47 0.35 -2.04 6.92
CA SER A 47 1.14 -2.92 7.78
C SER A 47 1.96 -2.09 8.77
N ILE A 48 2.11 -2.63 9.97
CA ILE A 48 2.95 -2.07 11.02
C ILE A 48 3.83 -3.20 11.50
N THR A 49 5.13 -2.94 11.61
CA THR A 49 6.09 -3.87 12.20
C THR A 49 7.02 -3.12 13.15
N THR A 50 7.57 -3.84 14.12
CA THR A 50 8.38 -3.29 15.20
C THR A 50 9.61 -4.15 15.40
N ALA A 51 10.76 -3.52 15.65
CA ALA A 51 12.02 -4.16 16.02
C ALA A 51 12.91 -3.12 16.72
N ASP A 52 13.99 -3.55 17.36
CA ASP A 52 15.07 -2.67 17.80
C ASP A 52 16.14 -2.71 16.70
N ILE A 53 16.02 -1.86 15.67
CA ILE A 53 16.81 -2.01 14.45
C ILE A 53 18.25 -1.52 14.62
N ASN A 54 18.51 -0.79 15.70
CA ASN A 54 19.80 -0.16 15.99
C ASN A 54 20.45 -0.72 17.27
N ASN A 55 19.85 -1.75 17.89
CA ASN A 55 20.30 -2.40 19.12
C ASN A 55 20.48 -1.41 20.29
N ASP A 56 19.62 -0.39 20.38
CA ASP A 56 19.64 0.60 21.46
C ASP A 56 18.70 0.26 22.63
N LEU A 57 18.03 -0.90 22.56
CA LEU A 57 17.04 -1.41 23.52
C LEU A 57 15.75 -0.60 23.55
N HIS A 58 15.50 0.22 22.53
CA HIS A 58 14.24 0.90 22.32
C HIS A 58 13.58 0.38 21.05
N THR A 59 12.27 0.16 21.13
CA THR A 59 11.51 -0.32 19.98
C THR A 59 11.38 0.78 18.93
N ASP A 60 11.66 0.43 17.69
CA ASP A 60 11.36 1.21 16.49
C ASP A 60 10.09 0.68 15.83
N MET A 61 9.45 1.51 15.01
CA MET A 61 8.21 1.16 14.33
C MET A 61 8.27 1.54 12.86
N TYR A 62 7.98 0.60 11.98
CA TYR A 62 7.83 0.85 10.55
C TYR A 62 6.36 0.76 10.15
N PHE A 63 5.84 1.85 9.58
CA PHE A 63 4.51 1.98 9.04
C PHE A 63 4.60 1.91 7.52
N ALA A 64 4.10 0.82 6.98
CA ALA A 64 3.94 0.58 5.57
C ALA A 64 2.58 1.08 5.09
N GLY A 65 2.60 1.87 4.02
CA GLY A 65 1.39 2.34 3.36
C GLY A 65 1.60 2.57 1.86
N GLY A 66 0.68 3.29 1.25
CA GLY A 66 0.75 3.67 -0.16
C GLY A 66 1.88 4.65 -0.45
N SER A 67 3.08 4.17 -0.77
CA SER A 67 4.22 5.01 -1.18
C SER A 67 4.50 4.97 -2.69
N ASN A 68 3.60 5.57 -3.48
CA ASN A 68 3.76 5.60 -4.96
C ASN A 68 4.23 6.95 -5.50
N LEU A 69 4.25 7.99 -4.66
CA LEU A 69 4.62 9.35 -5.09
C LEU A 69 6.12 9.53 -5.28
N TYR A 70 6.94 8.72 -4.62
CA TYR A 70 8.40 8.84 -4.61
C TYR A 70 9.15 7.57 -5.02
N LEU A 71 8.43 6.51 -5.41
CA LEU A 71 9.07 5.28 -5.88
C LEU A 71 9.72 5.54 -7.25
N ASP A 72 11.02 5.26 -7.35
CA ASP A 72 11.76 5.31 -8.61
C ASP A 72 11.08 4.42 -9.67
N GLN A 73 10.96 4.93 -10.90
CA GLN A 73 10.34 4.19 -12.00
C GLN A 73 11.06 2.88 -12.30
N LYS A 74 12.35 2.74 -11.96
CA LYS A 74 13.08 1.49 -12.16
C LYS A 74 12.53 0.32 -11.33
N TYR A 75 11.90 0.62 -10.18
CA TYR A 75 11.23 -0.39 -9.33
C TYR A 75 9.76 -0.59 -9.71
N ARG A 76 9.34 -0.04 -10.85
CA ARG A 76 7.98 -0.14 -11.37
C ARG A 76 8.00 -0.74 -12.77
N THR A 77 7.40 -1.91 -12.90
CA THR A 77 7.31 -2.59 -14.20
C THR A 77 5.93 -2.38 -14.81
N ASP A 78 5.90 -1.98 -16.09
CA ASP A 78 4.65 -1.92 -16.85
C ASP A 78 4.02 -3.32 -16.89
N THR A 79 2.72 -3.40 -16.60
CA THR A 79 1.97 -4.64 -16.66
C THR A 79 1.58 -4.94 -18.10
N GLY A 80 2.56 -5.36 -18.89
CA GLY A 80 2.36 -5.81 -20.26
C GLY A 80 2.07 -7.31 -20.37
N PRO A 81 1.75 -7.80 -21.59
CA PRO A 81 1.48 -9.22 -21.84
C PRO A 81 2.69 -10.13 -21.53
N GLU A 82 3.89 -9.57 -21.37
CA GLU A 82 5.10 -10.32 -21.03
C GLU A 82 5.00 -11.05 -19.69
N LEU A 83 4.25 -10.51 -18.72
CA LEU A 83 3.96 -11.17 -17.44
C LEU A 83 3.29 -12.54 -17.63
N CYS A 84 2.51 -12.71 -18.71
CA CYS A 84 1.87 -14.00 -18.99
C CYS A 84 2.88 -15.07 -19.45
N ASN A 85 4.12 -14.70 -19.80
CA ASN A 85 5.14 -15.65 -20.23
C ASN A 85 5.66 -16.54 -19.10
N GLU A 86 5.53 -16.11 -17.84
CA GLU A 86 5.90 -16.90 -16.66
C GLU A 86 4.90 -18.04 -16.38
N ILE A 87 3.70 -17.98 -16.96
CA ILE A 87 2.64 -18.97 -16.74
C ILE A 87 2.92 -20.21 -17.58
N LYS A 88 3.25 -21.32 -16.91
CA LYS A 88 3.56 -22.61 -17.55
C LYS A 88 2.32 -23.33 -18.12
N ASP A 89 1.17 -23.18 -17.48
CA ASP A 89 -0.09 -23.76 -17.96
C ASP A 89 -0.62 -22.97 -19.16
N LEU A 90 -0.82 -23.65 -20.30
CA LEU A 90 -1.21 -23.00 -21.55
C LEU A 90 -2.60 -22.35 -21.48
N LYS A 91 -3.55 -22.97 -20.79
CA LYS A 91 -4.92 -22.45 -20.69
C LYS A 91 -4.98 -21.22 -19.80
N GLU A 92 -4.24 -21.23 -18.70
CA GLU A 92 -4.09 -20.07 -17.83
C GLU A 92 -3.30 -18.94 -18.50
N ARG A 93 -2.29 -19.28 -19.32
CA ARG A 93 -1.56 -18.29 -20.13
C ARG A 93 -2.47 -17.63 -21.16
N GLU A 94 -3.30 -18.38 -21.87
CA GLU A 94 -4.28 -17.83 -22.81
C GLU A 94 -5.27 -16.90 -22.11
N ARG A 95 -5.81 -17.31 -20.96
CA ARG A 95 -6.67 -16.46 -20.11
C ARG A 95 -5.97 -15.19 -19.65
N CYS A 96 -4.68 -15.29 -19.29
CA CYS A 96 -3.87 -14.12 -18.92
C CYS A 96 -3.76 -13.15 -20.10
N LEU A 97 -3.38 -13.64 -21.29
CA LEU A 97 -3.25 -12.82 -22.50
C LEU A 97 -4.57 -12.15 -22.90
N GLU A 98 -5.69 -12.85 -22.78
CA GLU A 98 -7.02 -12.28 -22.99
C GLU A 98 -7.33 -11.15 -22.00
N ARG A 99 -7.05 -11.36 -20.71
CA ARG A 99 -7.20 -10.31 -19.68
C ARG A 99 -6.25 -9.12 -19.90
N MET A 100 -5.05 -9.36 -20.43
CA MET A 100 -4.09 -8.29 -20.74
C MET A 100 -4.58 -7.41 -21.89
N LYS A 101 -5.36 -7.94 -22.85
CA LYS A 101 -6.02 -7.10 -23.87
C LYS A 101 -7.00 -6.11 -23.26
N ILE A 102 -7.82 -6.58 -22.31
CA ILE A 102 -8.73 -5.71 -21.54
C ILE A 102 -7.90 -4.67 -20.77
N HIS A 103 -6.81 -5.10 -20.11
CA HIS A 103 -5.95 -4.20 -19.36
C HIS A 103 -5.32 -3.08 -20.23
N GLU A 104 -4.82 -3.40 -21.42
CA GLU A 104 -4.29 -2.44 -22.39
C GLU A 104 -5.36 -1.46 -22.88
N MET A 105 -6.56 -1.95 -23.17
CA MET A 105 -7.71 -1.11 -23.49
C MET A 105 -8.03 -0.13 -22.35
N LEU A 106 -8.03 -0.60 -21.10
CA LEU A 106 -8.27 0.24 -19.93
C LEU A 106 -7.17 1.28 -19.73
N LYS A 107 -5.91 0.92 -20.00
CA LYS A 107 -4.74 1.84 -19.98
C LYS A 107 -4.94 2.96 -20.96
N TRP A 108 -5.32 2.59 -22.18
CA TRP A 108 -5.60 3.51 -23.27
C TRP A 108 -6.73 4.49 -22.93
N ALA A 109 -7.89 3.96 -22.48
CA ALA A 109 -9.05 4.76 -22.12
C ALA A 109 -8.73 5.78 -21.00
N LYS A 110 -7.98 5.33 -19.97
CA LYS A 110 -7.55 6.20 -18.87
C LYS A 110 -6.61 7.32 -19.33
N LEU A 111 -5.65 7.03 -20.22
CA LEU A 111 -4.64 7.99 -20.68
C LEU A 111 -5.22 9.04 -21.64
N LYS A 112 -6.14 8.65 -22.51
CA LYS A 112 -6.78 9.57 -23.47
C LYS A 112 -7.87 10.40 -22.82
N GLY A 113 -8.47 9.89 -21.75
CA GLY A 113 -9.51 10.60 -21.00
C GLY A 113 -10.83 10.74 -21.75
N ASP A 114 -10.94 10.11 -22.92
CA ASP A 114 -12.15 10.07 -23.74
C ASP A 114 -12.54 8.62 -24.05
N VAL A 115 -13.76 8.26 -23.68
CA VAL A 115 -14.34 6.94 -23.87
C VAL A 115 -14.78 6.72 -25.32
N PHE A 116 -15.03 7.81 -26.07
CA PHE A 116 -15.46 7.76 -27.48
C PHE A 116 -14.38 7.32 -28.45
N ASP A 117 -13.18 7.21 -27.91
CA ASP A 117 -11.95 7.05 -28.63
C ASP A 117 -11.59 5.53 -28.62
N CYS A 118 -12.32 4.71 -27.84
CA CYS A 118 -12.10 3.27 -27.69
C CYS A 118 -12.29 2.46 -28.99
N PRO A 119 -11.55 1.34 -29.15
CA PRO A 119 -11.77 0.40 -30.25
C PRO A 119 -13.23 -0.07 -30.31
N PRO A 120 -13.86 -0.13 -31.50
CA PRO A 120 -15.28 -0.49 -31.63
C PRO A 120 -15.63 -1.86 -31.04
N GLU A 121 -14.67 -2.79 -31.04
CA GLU A 121 -14.81 -4.14 -30.51
C GLU A 121 -14.94 -4.22 -28.99
N TYR A 122 -14.52 -3.18 -28.25
CA TYR A 122 -14.62 -3.14 -26.78
C TYR A 122 -15.29 -1.87 -26.24
N PHE A 123 -16.12 -1.22 -27.07
CA PHE A 123 -16.76 0.04 -26.70
C PHE A 123 -17.62 -0.09 -25.43
N GLU A 124 -18.31 -1.22 -25.28
CA GLU A 124 -19.18 -1.47 -24.13
C GLU A 124 -18.35 -1.63 -22.84
N GLU A 125 -17.27 -2.41 -22.88
CA GLU A 125 -16.37 -2.63 -21.74
C GLU A 125 -15.65 -1.34 -21.31
N CYS A 126 -15.19 -0.54 -22.29
CA CYS A 126 -14.64 0.79 -22.05
C CYS A 126 -15.63 1.70 -21.31
N LEU A 127 -16.88 1.75 -21.78
CA LEU A 127 -17.93 2.59 -21.20
C LEU A 127 -18.25 2.17 -19.76
N VAL A 128 -18.38 0.86 -19.51
CA VAL A 128 -18.63 0.32 -18.17
C VAL A 128 -17.49 0.66 -17.21
N HIS A 129 -16.24 0.50 -17.63
CA HIS A 129 -15.09 0.81 -16.78
C HIS A 129 -14.96 2.31 -16.47
N ASP A 130 -15.17 3.18 -17.45
CA ASP A 130 -15.12 4.63 -17.22
C ASP A 130 -16.21 5.09 -16.24
N LEU A 131 -17.43 4.56 -16.38
CA LEU A 131 -18.53 4.79 -15.43
C LEU A 131 -18.18 4.32 -14.01
N TYR A 132 -17.64 3.10 -13.89
CA TYR A 132 -17.21 2.55 -12.59
C TYR A 132 -16.07 3.38 -11.96
N THR A 133 -15.08 3.77 -12.75
CA THR A 133 -13.94 4.58 -12.29
C THR A 133 -14.39 5.96 -11.85
N GLN A 134 -15.31 6.59 -12.58
CA GLN A 134 -15.85 7.90 -12.21
C GLN A 134 -16.68 7.84 -10.94
N TYR A 135 -17.44 6.76 -10.73
CA TYR A 135 -18.18 6.51 -9.50
C TYR A 135 -17.24 6.27 -8.30
N GLY A 136 -16.31 5.32 -8.42
CA GLY A 136 -15.39 4.94 -7.35
C GLY A 136 -14.47 6.07 -6.87
N ARG A 137 -14.20 7.07 -7.73
CA ARG A 137 -13.36 8.23 -7.39
C ARG A 137 -14.13 9.44 -6.84
N GLY A 138 -15.45 9.33 -6.64
CA GLY A 138 -16.29 10.49 -6.26
C GLY A 138 -16.30 11.60 -7.32
N SER A 139 -15.81 11.30 -8.53
CA SER A 139 -15.75 12.22 -9.67
C SER A 139 -17.02 12.18 -10.52
N ALA A 140 -18.09 11.54 -10.02
CA ALA A 140 -19.39 11.39 -10.69
C ALA A 140 -20.00 12.71 -11.20
N GLN A 141 -19.56 13.86 -10.67
CA GLN A 141 -19.92 15.17 -11.20
C GLN A 141 -19.29 15.51 -12.58
N ARG A 142 -18.20 14.86 -12.99
CA ARG A 142 -17.36 15.32 -14.12
C ARG A 142 -17.88 14.96 -15.52
N LYS A 143 -18.77 13.96 -15.70
CA LYS A 143 -19.33 13.64 -17.03
C LYS A 143 -20.77 13.11 -17.00
N LYS A 144 -21.74 13.96 -16.60
CA LYS A 144 -23.18 13.62 -16.64
C LYS A 144 -23.66 13.15 -18.02
N GLU A 145 -23.00 13.58 -19.08
CA GLU A 145 -23.32 13.28 -20.48
C GLU A 145 -23.15 11.80 -20.86
N LEU A 146 -22.39 11.02 -20.10
CA LEU A 146 -22.22 9.58 -20.33
C LEU A 146 -23.53 8.79 -20.19
N ARG A 147 -24.49 9.32 -19.43
CA ARG A 147 -25.84 8.72 -19.32
C ARG A 147 -26.54 8.58 -20.66
N ASN A 148 -26.23 9.45 -21.63
CA ASN A 148 -26.85 9.43 -22.96
C ASN A 148 -26.41 8.25 -23.82
N TYR A 149 -25.33 7.55 -23.43
CA TYR A 149 -24.75 6.44 -24.19
C TYR A 149 -25.08 5.07 -23.58
N ILE A 150 -25.70 5.05 -22.39
CA ILE A 150 -26.18 3.81 -21.78
C ILE A 150 -27.50 3.43 -22.45
N LYS A 151 -27.51 2.34 -23.20
CA LYS A 151 -28.69 1.88 -23.92
C LYS A 151 -29.73 1.31 -22.95
N GLU A 152 -30.99 1.63 -23.21
CA GLU A 152 -32.12 1.09 -22.47
C GLU A 152 -32.18 -0.44 -22.67
N GLY A 153 -32.24 -1.20 -21.57
CA GLY A 153 -32.23 -2.68 -21.60
C GLY A 153 -30.88 -3.35 -21.28
N TRP A 154 -29.81 -2.58 -21.08
CA TRP A 154 -28.63 -3.14 -20.42
C TRP A 154 -28.95 -3.40 -18.94
N ASP A 155 -28.71 -4.61 -18.42
CA ASP A 155 -28.91 -4.92 -17.00
C ASP A 155 -28.19 -3.93 -16.08
N ILE A 156 -27.05 -3.40 -16.55
CA ILE A 156 -26.24 -2.41 -15.84
C ILE A 156 -26.91 -1.02 -15.73
N PHE A 157 -27.86 -0.69 -16.61
CA PHE A 157 -28.66 0.54 -16.53
C PHE A 157 -29.45 0.56 -15.22
N SER A 158 -30.06 -0.58 -14.85
CA SER A 158 -30.81 -0.72 -13.59
C SER A 158 -29.91 -0.56 -12.36
N PHE A 159 -28.70 -1.12 -12.42
CA PHE A 159 -27.68 -0.98 -11.37
C PHE A 159 -27.24 0.47 -11.19
N PHE A 160 -26.81 1.15 -12.26
CA PHE A 160 -26.37 2.56 -12.17
C PHE A 160 -27.51 3.54 -11.92
N SER A 161 -28.75 3.24 -12.32
CA SER A 161 -29.92 4.05 -11.95
C SER A 161 -30.31 3.89 -10.48
N SER A 162 -30.09 2.70 -9.91
CA SER A 162 -30.38 2.42 -8.49
C SER A 162 -29.34 3.00 -7.54
N ILE A 163 -28.12 3.19 -8.03
CA ILE A 163 -27.06 3.92 -7.36
C ILE A 163 -27.22 5.38 -7.75
N GLU A 164 -28.05 6.14 -7.03
CA GLU A 164 -28.10 7.59 -7.16
C GLU A 164 -26.66 8.15 -7.16
N MET A 165 -26.21 8.69 -8.31
CA MET A 165 -24.88 9.30 -8.46
C MET A 165 -24.73 10.62 -7.68
N ASP A 166 -25.68 10.93 -6.80
CA ASP A 166 -25.75 12.06 -5.88
C ASP A 166 -25.44 11.61 -4.44
N LYS A 167 -24.36 10.86 -4.24
CA LYS A 167 -23.80 10.76 -2.90
C LYS A 167 -23.13 12.09 -2.59
N ASP A 168 -23.80 12.93 -1.81
CA ASP A 168 -23.14 13.89 -0.95
C ASP A 168 -22.06 13.11 -0.20
N SER A 169 -20.80 13.31 -0.58
CA SER A 169 -19.69 12.78 0.20
C SER A 169 -19.89 13.33 1.60
N ILE A 170 -20.08 12.46 2.60
CA ILE A 170 -19.92 12.85 4.00
C ILE A 170 -18.44 13.23 4.10
N ALA A 171 -18.16 14.50 3.85
CA ALA A 171 -16.85 15.06 4.03
C ALA A 171 -16.66 15.13 5.54
N TYR A 172 -16.03 14.10 6.10
CA TYR A 172 -15.52 14.17 7.46
C TYR A 172 -14.73 15.48 7.56
N SER A 173 -15.22 16.40 8.38
CA SER A 173 -14.69 17.76 8.38
C SER A 173 -13.29 17.71 8.98
N LYS A 174 -12.31 18.34 8.32
CA LYS A 174 -10.92 18.43 8.79
C LYS A 174 -10.77 18.89 10.26
N GLY A 175 -11.80 19.53 10.84
CA GLY A 175 -11.82 19.93 12.25
C GLY A 175 -11.95 18.78 13.24
N SER A 176 -12.47 17.62 12.83
CA SER A 176 -12.66 16.46 13.72
C SER A 176 -11.36 15.72 14.09
N TRP A 177 -10.25 16.03 13.41
CA TRP A 177 -8.96 15.34 13.60
C TRP A 177 -7.80 16.27 13.94
N ALA A 178 -8.09 17.52 14.34
CA ALA A 178 -7.05 18.53 14.59
C ALA A 178 -6.09 18.15 15.74
N GLU A 179 -6.54 17.28 16.64
CA GLU A 179 -5.77 16.78 17.78
C GLU A 179 -5.15 15.39 17.52
N GLU A 180 -5.46 14.75 16.40
CA GLU A 180 -4.87 13.46 16.07
C GLU A 180 -3.45 13.60 15.54
N ILE A 181 -2.72 12.48 15.54
CA ILE A 181 -1.40 12.40 14.93
C ILE A 181 -1.52 12.71 13.42
N PRO A 182 -0.73 13.68 12.89
CA PRO A 182 -0.73 14.03 11.48
C PRO A 182 -0.39 12.85 10.56
N GLN A 183 -1.02 12.79 9.40
CA GLN A 183 -0.77 11.73 8.41
C GLN A 183 0.02 12.25 7.21
N LYS A 184 1.07 11.53 6.83
CA LYS A 184 1.86 11.75 5.62
C LYS A 184 1.28 10.95 4.46
N GLN A 185 1.24 11.57 3.28
CA GLN A 185 0.82 10.88 2.05
C GLN A 185 2.04 10.43 1.26
N GLY A 186 1.98 9.25 0.67
CA GLY A 186 2.92 8.86 -0.37
C GLY A 186 4.28 8.36 0.10
N GLU A 187 4.48 8.13 1.39
CA GLU A 187 5.75 7.66 1.96
C GLU A 187 5.47 6.61 3.04
N ASN A 188 6.35 5.61 3.12
CA ASN A 188 6.46 4.76 4.30
C ASN A 188 7.24 5.52 5.38
N ILE A 189 6.94 5.20 6.64
CA ILE A 189 7.48 5.91 7.79
C ILE A 189 8.19 4.92 8.70
N LEU A 190 9.40 5.28 9.12
CA LEU A 190 10.18 4.59 10.14
C LEU A 190 10.31 5.54 11.31
N HIS A 191 9.88 5.11 12.48
CA HIS A 191 10.00 5.84 13.74
C HIS A 191 11.07 5.19 14.59
N ILE A 192 12.12 5.95 14.91
CA ILE A 192 13.18 5.52 15.81
C ILE A 192 12.79 5.86 17.24
N GLY A 193 12.77 4.85 18.11
CA GLY A 193 12.50 4.98 19.53
C GLY A 193 13.62 5.72 20.25
N SER A 194 13.36 6.13 21.50
CA SER A 194 14.41 6.69 22.35
C SER A 194 14.11 6.40 23.82
N GLU A 195 15.14 6.55 24.67
CA GLU A 195 15.03 6.38 26.13
C GLU A 195 13.93 7.25 26.75
N THR A 196 13.67 8.42 26.14
CA THR A 196 12.64 9.36 26.59
C THR A 196 11.21 8.96 26.23
N GLY A 197 11.04 7.87 25.47
CA GLY A 197 9.74 7.42 24.96
C GLY A 197 9.22 8.24 23.77
N HIS A 198 10.05 9.12 23.20
CA HIS A 198 9.73 9.87 22.00
C HIS A 198 10.22 9.15 20.74
N PHE A 199 9.45 9.27 19.66
CA PHE A 199 9.76 8.69 18.36
C PHE A 199 10.15 9.75 17.33
N THR A 200 11.17 9.44 16.53
CA THR A 200 11.67 10.33 15.46
C THR A 200 11.55 9.67 14.09
N GLU A 201 10.94 10.35 13.11
CA GLU A 201 10.82 9.83 11.75
C GLU A 201 12.19 9.83 11.04
N ALA A 202 12.60 8.67 10.51
CA ALA A 202 13.92 8.45 9.92
C ALA A 202 13.91 7.62 8.63
N ALA A 203 12.76 7.40 7.98
CA ALA A 203 12.68 6.52 6.81
C ALA A 203 13.58 6.96 5.66
N LYS A 204 13.66 8.27 5.41
CA LYS A 204 14.53 8.85 4.37
C LYS A 204 16.02 8.67 4.67
N PRO A 205 16.54 9.16 5.81
CA PRO A 205 17.96 8.98 6.14
C PRO A 205 18.36 7.50 6.28
N MET A 206 17.45 6.64 6.73
CA MET A 206 17.67 5.19 6.84
C MET A 206 17.50 4.44 5.51
N GLY A 207 16.98 5.06 4.45
CA GLY A 207 16.87 4.44 3.12
C GLY A 207 15.62 3.58 2.88
N VAL A 208 14.69 3.50 3.83
CA VAL A 208 13.50 2.60 3.77
C VAL A 208 12.21 3.31 3.37
N TYR A 209 12.25 4.60 3.01
CA TYR A 209 11.05 5.36 2.63
C TYR A 209 10.45 4.97 1.26
N GLN A 210 11.21 4.29 0.40
CA GLN A 210 10.84 3.90 -0.97
C GLN A 210 10.53 2.40 -1.08
N ALA A 211 9.50 1.90 -0.39
CA ALA A 211 9.10 0.50 -0.50
C ALA A 211 7.79 0.27 -1.28
N GLY A 212 7.38 1.23 -2.12
CA GLY A 212 6.16 1.16 -2.94
C GLY A 212 4.88 1.19 -2.11
N TRP A 213 3.75 0.82 -2.71
CA TRP A 213 2.52 0.62 -1.94
C TRP A 213 2.56 -0.71 -1.21
N THR A 214 3.16 -0.69 -0.03
CA THR A 214 3.44 -1.88 0.77
C THR A 214 2.16 -2.38 1.44
N TRP A 215 1.90 -3.67 1.32
CA TRP A 215 0.71 -4.33 1.89
C TRP A 215 1.06 -5.13 3.15
N ASN A 216 2.27 -5.66 3.20
CA ASN A 216 2.79 -6.34 4.38
C ASN A 216 4.30 -6.12 4.51
N CYS A 217 4.77 -5.97 5.73
CA CYS A 217 6.20 -5.85 6.03
C CYS A 217 6.49 -6.37 7.45
N LYS A 218 7.69 -6.91 7.64
CA LYS A 218 8.15 -7.52 8.89
C LYS A 218 9.67 -7.37 8.99
N PHE A 219 10.14 -7.01 10.18
CA PHE A 219 11.55 -7.11 10.52
C PHE A 219 11.93 -8.55 10.89
N ALA A 220 13.12 -8.99 10.48
CA ALA A 220 13.76 -10.24 10.90
C ALA A 220 15.26 -10.19 10.60
N ASP A 221 16.06 -10.92 11.37
CA ASP A 221 17.46 -11.18 11.05
C ASP A 221 17.50 -12.29 9.99
N LEU A 222 17.73 -11.93 8.72
CA LEU A 222 17.60 -12.84 7.58
C LEU A 222 18.93 -13.43 7.13
N ASP A 223 20.05 -12.86 7.56
CA ASP A 223 21.40 -13.34 7.26
C ASP A 223 22.19 -13.77 8.52
N ASN A 224 21.52 -13.80 9.68
CA ASN A 224 22.05 -14.18 10.99
C ASN A 224 23.22 -13.29 11.44
N ASP A 225 23.16 -11.99 11.14
CA ASP A 225 24.19 -11.01 11.51
C ASP A 225 23.89 -10.24 12.82
N GLU A 226 22.80 -10.59 13.51
CA GLU A 226 22.25 -9.97 14.72
C GLU A 226 21.57 -8.60 14.47
N TRP A 227 21.33 -8.20 13.22
CA TRP A 227 20.61 -6.98 12.85
C TRP A 227 19.36 -7.30 12.04
N GLN A 228 18.23 -6.69 12.42
CA GLN A 228 16.97 -6.99 11.74
C GLN A 228 16.89 -6.25 10.41
N ASP A 229 16.82 -7.01 9.32
CA ASP A 229 16.47 -6.61 7.98
C ASP A 229 14.97 -6.36 7.84
N LEU A 230 14.57 -5.65 6.78
CA LEU A 230 13.17 -5.35 6.47
C LEU A 230 12.79 -5.93 5.12
N TYR A 231 11.84 -6.87 5.13
CA TYR A 231 11.18 -7.33 3.91
C TYR A 231 9.81 -6.68 3.76
N ALA A 232 9.54 -6.08 2.60
CA ALA A 232 8.31 -5.36 2.29
C ALA A 232 7.73 -5.84 0.97
N VAL A 233 6.45 -6.21 0.98
CA VAL A 233 5.80 -6.80 -0.19
C VAL A 233 4.68 -5.93 -0.72
N ASN A 234 4.57 -5.92 -2.04
CA ASN A 234 3.67 -5.05 -2.77
C ASN A 234 2.71 -5.90 -3.61
N SER A 235 1.43 -5.53 -3.57
CA SER A 235 0.38 -6.17 -4.38
C SER A 235 -0.36 -5.18 -5.28
N SER A 236 0.04 -3.91 -5.26
CA SER A 236 -0.70 -2.85 -5.92
C SER A 236 -0.49 -2.83 -7.44
N PHE A 237 -1.60 -2.59 -8.13
CA PHE A 237 -1.65 -2.18 -9.52
C PHE A 237 -2.02 -0.70 -9.56
N GLN A 238 -1.04 0.18 -9.68
CA GLN A 238 -1.31 1.59 -9.96
C GLN A 238 -0.79 1.96 -11.34
N ASP A 239 -1.67 2.59 -12.12
CA ASP A 239 -1.35 3.08 -13.47
C ASP A 239 -0.77 2.01 -14.41
N PHE A 240 -1.28 0.78 -14.31
CA PHE A 240 -0.80 -0.34 -15.15
C PHE A 240 0.70 -0.57 -14.95
N LYS A 241 1.17 -0.32 -13.72
CA LYS A 241 2.49 -0.64 -13.22
C LYS A 241 2.36 -1.38 -11.91
N ARG A 242 3.32 -2.26 -11.65
CA ARG A 242 3.48 -2.94 -10.36
C ARG A 242 4.76 -2.50 -9.70
N ASP A 243 4.67 -2.31 -8.41
CA ASP A 243 5.82 -2.04 -7.57
C ASP A 243 6.46 -3.40 -7.22
N ASP A 244 7.79 -3.47 -7.22
CA ASP A 244 8.52 -4.68 -6.83
C ASP A 244 8.36 -4.98 -5.34
N LYS A 245 8.82 -6.13 -4.88
CA LYS A 245 9.07 -6.40 -3.45
C LYS A 245 10.37 -5.68 -3.06
N PHE A 246 10.59 -5.46 -1.77
CA PHE A 246 11.81 -4.87 -1.28
C PHE A 246 12.39 -5.70 -0.14
N LEU A 247 13.63 -6.16 -0.32
CA LEU A 247 14.49 -6.61 0.77
C LEU A 247 15.48 -5.49 1.09
N PHE A 248 15.40 -4.98 2.32
CA PHE A 248 16.30 -3.97 2.85
C PHE A 248 17.21 -4.60 3.89
N HIS A 249 18.49 -4.68 3.60
CA HIS A 249 19.51 -5.18 4.52
C HIS A 249 19.97 -4.07 5.48
N ASN A 250 20.02 -4.38 6.77
CA ASN A 250 20.38 -3.45 7.84
C ASN A 250 21.90 -3.38 8.01
N LEU A 251 22.49 -2.22 7.73
CA LEU A 251 23.91 -1.99 7.91
C LEU A 251 24.21 -1.53 9.33
N GLN A 252 24.04 -2.46 10.27
CA GLN A 252 24.40 -2.30 11.68
C GLN A 252 23.73 -1.10 12.36
N GLY A 253 22.43 -0.90 12.10
CA GLY A 253 21.63 0.17 12.69
C GLY A 253 21.89 1.56 12.10
N GLN A 254 22.81 1.70 11.14
CA GLN A 254 23.18 3.00 10.59
C GLN A 254 22.29 3.43 9.42
N LYS A 255 21.91 2.48 8.56
CA LYS A 255 21.06 2.66 7.38
C LYS A 255 20.67 1.29 6.81
N PHE A 256 19.77 1.28 5.85
CA PHE A 256 19.44 0.11 5.07
C PHE A 256 19.93 0.23 3.61
N GLU A 257 20.23 -0.92 3.01
CA GLU A 257 20.53 -1.08 1.58
C GLU A 257 19.49 -1.99 0.92
N ASN A 258 19.06 -1.65 -0.29
CA ASN A 258 18.13 -2.50 -1.04
C ASN A 258 18.90 -3.64 -1.72
N LEU A 259 18.67 -4.89 -1.30
CA LEU A 259 19.30 -6.10 -1.84
C LEU A 259 18.33 -6.94 -2.69
N THR A 260 17.21 -6.38 -3.13
CA THR A 260 16.16 -7.13 -3.84
C THR A 260 16.67 -7.84 -5.11
N GLU A 261 17.50 -7.16 -5.91
CA GLU A 261 18.03 -7.71 -7.15
C GLU A 261 19.11 -8.76 -6.85
N GLU A 262 20.01 -8.46 -5.89
CA GLU A 262 21.10 -9.33 -5.46
C GLU A 262 20.60 -10.64 -4.83
N ALA A 263 19.51 -10.57 -4.06
CA ALA A 263 18.84 -11.72 -3.47
C ALA A 263 17.95 -12.50 -4.45
N ASN A 264 17.83 -12.04 -5.71
CA ASN A 264 16.96 -12.63 -6.72
C ASN A 264 15.49 -12.74 -6.26
N LEU A 265 15.06 -11.79 -5.43
CA LEU A 265 13.68 -11.67 -4.93
C LEU A 265 12.84 -10.70 -5.77
N GLY A 266 13.48 -10.01 -6.72
CA GLY A 266 12.82 -9.17 -7.71
C GLY A 266 11.76 -9.97 -8.46
N SER A 267 10.50 -9.66 -8.20
CA SER A 267 9.38 -10.28 -8.88
C SER A 267 8.16 -9.39 -8.79
N PHE A 268 7.66 -9.04 -9.97
CA PHE A 268 6.49 -8.20 -10.16
C PHE A 268 5.18 -8.94 -9.91
N LEU A 269 5.22 -10.16 -9.38
CA LEU A 269 4.01 -10.85 -8.92
C LEU A 269 3.46 -10.17 -7.67
N ALA A 270 2.17 -9.85 -7.72
CA ALA A 270 1.46 -9.22 -6.64
C ALA A 270 1.47 -10.13 -5.40
N MET A 271 1.98 -9.63 -4.29
CA MET A 271 2.12 -10.38 -3.05
C MET A 271 1.53 -9.58 -1.90
N GLY A 272 0.46 -10.11 -1.29
CA GLY A 272 -0.30 -9.41 -0.25
C GLY A 272 0.09 -9.82 1.18
N ALA A 273 0.75 -10.96 1.35
CA ALA A 273 1.15 -11.48 2.65
C ALA A 273 2.29 -12.50 2.49
N TYR A 274 3.09 -12.64 3.54
CA TYR A 274 4.14 -13.65 3.69
C TYR A 274 4.37 -13.91 5.18
N THR A 275 5.15 -14.94 5.52
CA THR A 275 5.58 -15.18 6.90
C THR A 275 6.94 -15.83 6.94
N TYR A 276 7.70 -15.55 7.98
CA TYR A 276 8.93 -16.26 8.22
C TYR A 276 8.64 -17.62 8.85
N LEU A 277 9.36 -18.64 8.41
CA LEU A 277 9.42 -19.96 9.03
C LEU A 277 10.73 -20.64 8.64
N ASP A 278 11.22 -21.56 9.45
CA ASP A 278 12.30 -22.47 9.07
C ASP A 278 11.64 -23.73 8.47
N ILE A 279 11.52 -23.79 7.14
CA ILE A 279 10.75 -24.84 6.45
C ILE A 279 11.54 -26.13 6.30
N ASP A 280 12.86 -26.04 6.20
CA ASP A 280 13.74 -27.19 6.01
C ASP A 280 14.49 -27.63 7.28
N ASN A 281 14.34 -26.87 8.37
CA ASN A 281 14.92 -27.10 9.71
C ASN A 281 16.45 -26.99 9.75
N ASP A 282 17.04 -26.07 9.00
CA ASP A 282 18.49 -25.84 9.01
C ASP A 282 18.93 -24.76 10.02
N GLY A 283 17.97 -24.05 10.62
CA GLY A 283 18.18 -23.10 11.69
C GLY A 283 18.28 -21.64 11.26
N ASP A 284 18.15 -21.32 9.98
CA ASP A 284 17.89 -19.96 9.51
C ASP A 284 16.40 -19.71 9.20
N LEU A 285 16.05 -18.46 8.88
CA LEU A 285 14.67 -18.08 8.58
C LEU A 285 14.44 -18.08 7.06
N ASP A 286 13.47 -18.86 6.59
CA ASP A 286 12.91 -18.74 5.25
C ASP A 286 11.75 -17.73 5.19
N ILE A 287 11.36 -17.35 3.97
CA ILE A 287 10.29 -16.37 3.64
C ILE A 287 9.15 -17.03 2.85
#